data_AF-A0A1A3KE53-F1
#
_entry.id   AF-A0A1A3KE53-F1
#
_cell.length_a   1.000
_cell.length_b   1.000
_cell.length_c   1.000
_cell.angle_alpha   90.00
_cell.angle_beta   90.00
_cell.angle_gamma   90.00
#
_symmetry.space_group_name_H-M   'P 1'
#
loop_
_entity.id
_entity.type
_entity.pdbx_description
1 polymer ?
#
loop_
_entity_poly.entity_id
_entity_poly.type
_entity_poly.pdbx_seq_one_letter_code
_entity_poly.pdbx_strand_id
1 'polypeptide(L)'
;MNPDAFCTSDQWSGIAAASSTSQLAGVLGGFLITAIALVFDRSSREGAHTLALFASAVLILMLDSYLFSLISGTHPSDSGDRQSICAIAWTQGNLATGMLAAGTTGLFGGLGWMLASHAVNKTPKEDPSDISAYCFLGELGGWLTFGAAMTTTLIMSETSIDYLHSMLGHPPALWLTGSIATFCAAAILLDFVLVYIRTRTLSRSLKTPEPTELALRSIKVATVGTLFLTVAASWLAVSVARLPVGWLTTPNRGFVGLVFVLSLLVPTVVSTAICYSVASTDEGLTRHRRFMSRQ
;
A
#
# COMPACT_ATOMS: atom_id res chain seq x y z
N MET A 1 -8.56 -29.39 17.85
CA MET A 1 -8.59 -28.75 16.51
C MET A 1 -7.54 -29.45 15.67
N ASN A 2 -7.92 -30.01 14.53
CA ASN A 2 -6.96 -30.65 13.64
C ASN A 2 -6.17 -29.53 12.93
N PRO A 3 -4.84 -29.38 13.12
CA PRO A 3 -4.04 -28.35 12.43
C PRO A 3 -4.16 -28.42 10.90
N ASP A 4 -4.59 -29.58 10.43
CA ASP A 4 -4.80 -29.98 9.05
C ASP A 4 -5.99 -29.33 8.31
N ALA A 5 -6.93 -28.70 9.01
CA ALA A 5 -8.12 -28.09 8.39
C ALA A 5 -7.89 -26.67 7.86
N PHE A 6 -6.75 -26.04 8.18
CA PHE A 6 -6.55 -24.60 8.01
C PHE A 6 -5.37 -24.23 7.10
N CYS A 7 -4.84 -25.19 6.34
CA CYS A 7 -3.68 -24.98 5.45
C CYS A 7 -2.51 -24.26 6.17
N THR A 8 -2.22 -24.65 7.41
CA THR A 8 -1.21 -24.02 8.28
C THR A 8 0.19 -24.13 7.67
N SER A 9 0.93 -23.02 7.64
CA SER A 9 2.41 -23.04 7.60
C SER A 9 2.95 -23.31 9.01
N ASP A 10 4.27 -23.47 9.16
CA ASP A 10 4.94 -23.81 10.43
C ASP A 10 4.55 -22.93 11.63
N GLN A 11 4.00 -21.73 11.42
CA GLN A 11 3.62 -20.78 12.48
C GLN A 11 2.25 -20.10 12.30
N TRP A 12 1.64 -20.10 11.10
CA TRP A 12 0.45 -19.28 10.80
C TRP A 12 -0.53 -19.96 9.83
N SER A 13 -1.81 -19.59 9.92
CA SER A 13 -2.83 -19.98 8.93
C SER A 13 -3.45 -18.74 8.29
N GLY A 14 -3.27 -18.60 6.98
CA GLY A 14 -3.92 -17.56 6.19
C GLY A 14 -5.45 -17.67 6.19
N ILE A 15 -6.00 -18.89 6.24
CA ILE A 15 -7.46 -19.12 6.27
C ILE A 15 -8.04 -18.67 7.61
N ALA A 16 -7.39 -19.01 8.73
CA ALA A 16 -7.87 -18.64 10.07
C ALA A 16 -7.89 -17.12 10.27
N ALA A 17 -6.92 -16.41 9.70
CA ALA A 17 -6.83 -14.95 9.78
C ALA A 17 -7.61 -14.20 8.68
N ALA A 18 -8.18 -14.90 7.71
CA ALA A 18 -8.84 -14.26 6.57
C ALA A 18 -10.05 -13.43 7.01
N SER A 19 -10.85 -13.91 7.97
CA SER A 19 -12.04 -13.19 8.45
C SER A 19 -11.69 -11.86 9.14
N SER A 20 -10.67 -11.84 10.01
CA SER A 20 -10.21 -10.62 10.68
C SER A 20 -9.55 -9.65 9.71
N THR A 21 -8.81 -10.16 8.73
CA THR A 21 -8.18 -9.33 7.69
C THR A 21 -9.21 -8.71 6.75
N SER A 22 -10.25 -9.47 6.38
CA SER A 22 -11.40 -8.96 5.62
C SER A 22 -12.10 -7.80 6.33
N GLN A 23 -12.31 -7.92 7.65
CA GLN A 23 -12.91 -6.86 8.46
C GLN A 23 -12.02 -5.62 8.52
N LEU A 24 -10.71 -5.79 8.73
CA LEU A 24 -9.75 -4.68 8.72
C LEU A 24 -9.83 -3.91 7.39
N ALA A 25 -9.74 -4.63 6.25
CA ALA A 25 -9.84 -4.03 4.92
C ALA A 25 -11.16 -3.27 4.72
N GLY A 26 -12.28 -3.87 5.16
CA GLY A 26 -13.60 -3.24 5.09
C GLY A 26 -13.70 -1.95 5.91
N VAL A 27 -13.14 -1.92 7.13
CA VAL A 27 -13.12 -0.72 7.98
C VAL A 27 -12.26 0.38 7.35
N LEU A 28 -11.07 0.04 6.83
CA LEU A 28 -10.20 1.00 6.15
C LEU A 28 -10.89 1.59 4.90
N GLY A 29 -11.58 0.74 4.12
CA GLY A 29 -12.39 1.17 2.98
C GLY A 29 -13.55 2.09 3.37
N GLY A 30 -14.29 1.77 4.44
CA GLY A 30 -15.36 2.63 4.96
C GLY A 30 -14.88 3.99 5.47
N PHE A 31 -13.72 4.00 6.14
CA PHE A 31 -13.09 5.25 6.59
C PHE A 31 -12.70 6.14 5.39
N LEU A 32 -12.15 5.55 4.32
CA LEU A 32 -11.86 6.28 3.08
C LEU A 32 -13.11 6.88 2.44
N ILE A 33 -14.24 6.16 2.38
CA ILE A 33 -15.50 6.69 1.82
C ILE A 33 -15.93 7.93 2.60
N THR A 34 -15.82 7.90 3.93
CA THR A 34 -16.09 9.07 4.78
C THR A 34 -15.13 10.22 4.47
N ALA A 35 -13.83 9.94 4.32
CA ALA A 35 -12.84 10.95 3.96
C ALA A 35 -13.12 11.57 2.57
N ILE A 36 -13.51 10.76 1.58
CA ILE A 36 -13.92 11.22 0.25
C ILE A 36 -15.10 12.19 0.36
N ALA A 37 -16.14 11.85 1.12
CA ALA A 37 -17.30 12.71 1.31
C ALA A 37 -16.92 14.09 1.89
N LEU A 38 -15.98 14.13 2.85
CA LEU A 38 -15.48 15.37 3.44
C LEU A 38 -14.60 16.20 2.48
N VAL A 39 -13.88 15.55 1.56
CA VAL A 39 -13.05 16.23 0.56
C VAL A 39 -13.88 16.73 -0.61
N PHE A 40 -14.94 16.01 -1.00
CA PHE A 40 -15.74 16.31 -2.18
C PHE A 40 -16.38 17.70 -2.14
N ASP A 41 -16.69 18.19 -0.94
CA ASP A 41 -17.24 19.54 -0.71
C ASP A 41 -16.21 20.67 -0.96
N ARG A 42 -14.91 20.36 -1.07
CA ARG A 42 -13.84 21.34 -1.30
C ARG A 42 -13.43 21.39 -2.77
N SER A 43 -13.68 22.51 -3.43
CA SER A 43 -13.37 22.75 -4.84
C SER A 43 -11.89 23.14 -5.11
N SER A 44 -10.93 22.37 -4.59
CA SER A 44 -9.49 22.62 -4.82
C SER A 44 -8.87 21.67 -5.85
N ARG A 45 -7.88 22.16 -6.61
CA ARG A 45 -7.12 21.34 -7.56
C ARG A 45 -6.35 20.22 -6.85
N GLU A 46 -5.89 20.45 -5.61
CA GLU A 46 -5.29 19.40 -4.79
C GLU A 46 -6.32 18.33 -4.39
N GLY A 47 -7.56 18.74 -4.09
CA GLY A 47 -8.66 17.85 -3.73
C GLY A 47 -8.94 16.79 -4.80
N ALA A 48 -8.91 17.16 -6.09
CA ALA A 48 -9.17 16.22 -7.19
C ALA A 48 -8.18 15.05 -7.27
N HIS A 49 -6.90 15.30 -7.03
CA HIS A 49 -5.87 14.25 -7.08
C HIS A 49 -5.93 13.35 -5.85
N THR A 50 -6.16 13.91 -4.67
CA THR A 50 -6.36 13.14 -3.44
C THR A 50 -7.64 12.30 -3.51
N LEU A 51 -8.72 12.84 -4.09
CA LEU A 51 -9.96 12.10 -4.38
C LEU A 51 -9.71 10.91 -5.30
N ALA A 52 -8.90 11.07 -6.35
CA ALA A 52 -8.55 9.98 -7.25
C ALA A 52 -7.76 8.88 -6.53
N LEU A 53 -6.79 9.26 -5.70
CA LEU A 53 -6.03 8.30 -4.87
C LEU A 53 -6.95 7.56 -3.90
N PHE A 54 -7.81 8.27 -3.18
CA PHE A 54 -8.78 7.66 -2.27
C PHE A 54 -9.77 6.75 -2.98
N ALA A 55 -10.32 7.15 -4.12
CA ALA A 55 -11.23 6.29 -4.89
C ALA A 55 -10.55 4.98 -5.30
N SER A 56 -9.29 5.04 -5.76
CA SER A 56 -8.52 3.83 -6.07
C SER A 56 -8.21 2.99 -4.83
N ALA A 57 -7.93 3.63 -3.69
CA ALA A 57 -7.66 2.96 -2.42
C ALA A 57 -8.93 2.30 -1.83
N VAL A 58 -10.11 2.90 -1.99
CA VAL A 58 -11.38 2.28 -1.61
C VAL A 58 -11.61 1.02 -2.43
N LEU A 59 -11.44 1.13 -3.74
CA LEU A 59 -11.73 0.03 -4.66
C LEU A 59 -10.80 -1.17 -4.39
N ILE A 60 -9.51 -0.93 -4.16
CA ILE A 60 -8.56 -2.00 -3.82
C ILE A 60 -8.88 -2.64 -2.46
N LEU A 61 -9.23 -1.85 -1.43
CA LEU A 61 -9.55 -2.37 -0.09
C LEU A 61 -10.88 -3.11 -0.04
N MET A 62 -11.89 -2.67 -0.81
CA MET A 62 -13.17 -3.39 -0.90
C MET A 62 -13.00 -4.74 -1.60
N LEU A 63 -12.23 -4.79 -2.69
CA LEU A 63 -11.94 -6.05 -3.37
C LEU A 63 -11.04 -6.95 -2.52
N ASP A 64 -10.09 -6.39 -1.78
CA ASP A 64 -9.29 -7.11 -0.80
C ASP A 64 -10.15 -7.75 0.29
N SER A 65 -11.07 -6.98 0.89
CA SER A 65 -12.04 -7.47 1.86
C SER A 65 -12.89 -8.62 1.30
N TYR A 66 -13.34 -8.51 0.05
CA TYR A 66 -14.06 -9.56 -0.65
C TYR A 66 -13.21 -10.82 -0.88
N LEU A 67 -11.95 -10.68 -1.30
CA LEU A 67 -11.03 -11.81 -1.48
C LEU A 67 -10.77 -12.55 -0.17
N PHE A 68 -10.48 -11.82 0.91
CA PHE A 68 -10.33 -12.43 2.23
C PHE A 68 -11.62 -13.09 2.73
N SER A 69 -12.79 -12.55 2.39
CA SER A 69 -14.06 -13.20 2.68
C SER A 69 -14.21 -14.54 1.92
N LEU A 70 -13.83 -14.60 0.64
CA LEU A 70 -13.81 -15.85 -0.12
C LEU A 70 -12.83 -16.87 0.49
N ILE A 71 -11.63 -16.44 0.89
CA ILE A 71 -10.63 -17.31 1.52
C ILE A 71 -11.17 -17.88 2.84
N SER A 72 -11.87 -17.08 3.64
CA SER A 72 -12.43 -17.54 4.92
C SER A 72 -13.47 -18.67 4.78
N GLY A 73 -14.10 -18.78 3.60
CA GLY A 73 -15.04 -19.85 3.26
C GLY A 73 -14.38 -21.09 2.62
N THR A 74 -13.05 -21.11 2.46
CA THR A 74 -12.35 -22.27 1.91
C THR A 74 -12.23 -23.37 2.95
N HIS A 75 -12.72 -24.56 2.60
CA HIS A 75 -12.65 -25.75 3.43
C HIS A 75 -11.95 -26.87 2.65
N PRO A 76 -10.72 -27.25 3.03
CA PRO A 76 -10.06 -28.42 2.47
C PRO A 76 -10.88 -29.66 2.84
N SER A 77 -11.26 -30.49 1.85
CA SER A 77 -11.96 -31.74 2.13
C SER A 77 -10.98 -32.83 2.58
N ASP A 78 -11.40 -33.69 3.51
CA ASP A 78 -10.59 -34.80 4.04
C ASP A 78 -10.31 -35.91 3.00
N SER A 79 -11.06 -35.94 1.89
CA SER A 79 -11.00 -36.98 0.86
C SER A 79 -10.57 -36.48 -0.54
N GLY A 80 -10.28 -35.18 -0.68
CA GLY A 80 -9.91 -34.56 -1.97
C GLY A 80 -8.45 -34.11 -2.07
N ASP A 81 -8.11 -33.44 -3.17
CA ASP A 81 -6.78 -32.86 -3.46
C ASP A 81 -6.49 -31.65 -2.54
N ARG A 82 -6.27 -31.90 -1.25
CA ARG A 82 -5.99 -30.91 -0.20
C ARG A 82 -4.88 -29.93 -0.59
N GLN A 83 -3.80 -30.45 -1.17
CA GLN A 83 -2.65 -29.64 -1.57
C GLN A 83 -3.03 -28.58 -2.59
N SER A 84 -3.95 -28.89 -3.52
CA SER A 84 -4.45 -27.93 -4.50
C SER A 84 -5.27 -26.81 -3.86
N ILE A 85 -6.15 -27.13 -2.90
CA ILE A 85 -7.00 -26.17 -2.21
C ILE A 85 -6.14 -25.22 -1.38
N CYS A 86 -5.15 -25.75 -0.66
CA CYS A 86 -4.21 -24.93 0.11
C CYS A 86 -3.35 -24.05 -0.80
N ALA A 87 -2.87 -24.56 -1.94
CA ALA A 87 -2.12 -23.77 -2.90
C ALA A 87 -2.95 -22.59 -3.45
N ILE A 88 -4.24 -22.81 -3.72
CA ILE A 88 -5.18 -21.76 -4.13
C ILE A 88 -5.34 -20.72 -3.01
N ALA A 89 -5.62 -21.15 -1.78
CA ALA A 89 -5.82 -20.26 -0.64
C ALA A 89 -4.59 -19.41 -0.34
N TRP A 90 -3.38 -19.99 -0.38
CA TRP A 90 -2.12 -19.25 -0.19
C TRP A 90 -1.83 -18.27 -1.32
N THR A 91 -2.15 -18.64 -2.57
CA THR A 91 -2.00 -17.73 -3.72
C THR A 91 -2.95 -16.53 -3.60
N GLN A 92 -4.21 -16.78 -3.27
CA GLN A 92 -5.22 -15.73 -3.08
C GLN A 92 -4.86 -14.85 -1.89
N GLY A 93 -4.43 -15.44 -0.77
CA GLY A 93 -4.01 -14.72 0.43
C GLY A 93 -2.84 -13.79 0.17
N ASN A 94 -1.81 -14.25 -0.54
CA ASN A 94 -0.65 -13.43 -0.86
C ASN A 94 -1.01 -12.23 -1.77
N LEU A 95 -1.87 -12.46 -2.78
CA LEU A 95 -2.38 -11.38 -3.64
C LEU A 95 -3.20 -10.36 -2.87
N ALA A 96 -4.10 -10.83 -2.00
CA ALA A 96 -4.92 -10.00 -1.12
C ALA A 96 -4.03 -9.16 -0.18
N THR A 97 -3.05 -9.76 0.50
CA THR A 97 -2.09 -9.02 1.35
C THR A 97 -1.38 -7.89 0.59
N GLY A 98 -0.98 -8.10 -0.66
CA GLY A 98 -0.42 -7.03 -1.51
C GLY A 98 -1.43 -5.90 -1.80
N MET A 99 -2.69 -6.23 -2.04
CA MET A 99 -3.78 -5.27 -2.21
C MET A 99 -4.06 -4.46 -0.94
N LEU A 100 -4.15 -5.15 0.22
CA LEU A 100 -4.29 -4.53 1.54
C LEU A 100 -3.15 -3.54 1.80
N ALA A 101 -1.92 -3.92 1.47
CA ALA A 101 -0.74 -3.09 1.65
C ALA A 101 -0.82 -1.79 0.85
N ALA A 102 -1.05 -1.90 -0.46
CA ALA A 102 -1.18 -0.72 -1.33
C ALA A 102 -2.37 0.18 -0.93
N GLY A 103 -3.51 -0.41 -0.57
CA GLY A 103 -4.69 0.30 -0.11
C GLY A 103 -4.45 1.06 1.20
N THR A 104 -3.82 0.42 2.18
CA THR A 104 -3.49 1.01 3.48
C THR A 104 -2.51 2.17 3.30
N THR A 105 -1.44 1.99 2.53
CA THR A 105 -0.50 3.09 2.23
C THR A 105 -1.21 4.23 1.49
N GLY A 106 -2.11 3.91 0.55
CA GLY A 106 -2.90 4.90 -0.19
C GLY A 106 -3.81 5.74 0.71
N LEU A 107 -4.44 5.11 1.70
CA LEU A 107 -5.23 5.79 2.72
C LEU A 107 -4.39 6.80 3.52
N PHE A 108 -3.31 6.33 4.15
CA PHE A 108 -2.51 7.22 4.99
C PHE A 108 -1.78 8.30 4.17
N GLY A 109 -1.35 7.96 2.95
CA GLY A 109 -0.79 8.91 1.99
C GLY A 109 -1.78 10.03 1.62
N GLY A 110 -3.03 9.69 1.30
CA GLY A 110 -4.05 10.68 0.99
C GLY A 110 -4.47 11.52 2.20
N LEU A 111 -4.53 10.94 3.41
CA LEU A 111 -4.73 11.70 4.65
C LEU A 111 -3.59 12.70 4.89
N GLY A 112 -2.34 12.28 4.67
CA GLY A 112 -1.18 13.15 4.78
C GLY A 112 -1.28 14.35 3.84
N TRP A 113 -1.79 14.16 2.63
CA TRP A 113 -2.11 15.25 1.70
C TRP A 113 -3.22 16.18 2.20
N MET A 114 -4.28 15.64 2.79
CA MET A 114 -5.35 16.47 3.39
C MET A 114 -4.82 17.33 4.55
N LEU A 115 -3.98 16.76 5.42
CA LEU A 115 -3.37 17.47 6.53
C LEU A 115 -2.42 18.57 6.04
N ALA A 116 -1.58 18.26 5.05
CA ALA A 116 -0.65 19.23 4.47
C ALA A 116 -1.38 20.38 3.75
N SER A 117 -2.41 20.07 2.94
CA SER A 117 -3.22 21.10 2.28
C SER A 117 -4.00 21.96 3.27
N HIS A 118 -4.47 21.39 4.38
CA HIS A 118 -5.09 22.16 5.45
C HIS A 118 -4.09 23.11 6.12
N ALA A 119 -2.90 22.60 6.47
CA ALA A 119 -1.82 23.37 7.07
C ALA A 119 -1.39 24.55 6.18
N VAL A 120 -1.20 24.33 4.87
CA VAL A 120 -0.83 25.36 3.88
C VAL A 120 -1.93 26.42 3.69
N ASN A 121 -3.21 26.02 3.66
CA ASN A 121 -4.31 26.98 3.49
C ASN A 121 -4.56 27.87 4.72
N LYS A 122 -4.14 27.41 5.91
CA LYS A 122 -4.33 28.11 7.19
C LYS A 122 -3.15 29.01 7.58
N THR A 123 -1.92 28.63 7.23
CA THR A 123 -0.69 29.37 7.59
C THR A 123 -0.69 30.86 7.21
N PRO A 124 -1.26 31.31 6.07
CA PRO A 124 -1.28 32.73 5.71
C PRO A 124 -2.25 33.60 6.55
N LYS A 125 -3.11 33.00 7.37
CA LYS A 125 -4.24 33.68 8.02
C LYS A 125 -4.11 33.80 9.55
N GLU A 126 -3.15 33.13 10.17
CA GLU A 126 -3.05 32.98 11.63
C GLU A 126 -1.69 33.44 12.17
N ASP A 127 -1.61 33.63 13.49
CA ASP A 127 -0.48 34.21 14.20
C ASP A 127 0.81 33.36 14.07
N PRO A 128 2.00 33.98 14.18
CA PRO A 128 3.28 33.29 14.03
C PRO A 128 3.54 32.16 15.04
N SER A 129 2.81 32.10 16.16
CA SER A 129 2.86 30.99 17.12
C SER A 129 2.28 29.68 16.56
N ASP A 130 1.25 29.77 15.72
CA ASP A 130 0.47 28.63 15.27
C ASP A 130 1.13 27.90 14.08
N ILE A 131 2.06 28.58 13.40
CA ILE A 131 2.87 28.03 12.30
C ILE A 131 3.58 26.73 12.73
N SER A 132 4.05 26.68 13.99
CA SER A 132 4.73 25.50 14.54
C SER A 132 3.81 24.28 14.64
N ALA A 133 2.56 24.48 15.06
CA ALA A 133 1.55 23.42 15.16
C ALA A 133 1.13 22.91 13.77
N TYR A 134 0.98 23.81 12.79
CA TYR A 134 0.68 23.43 11.41
C TYR A 134 1.85 22.70 10.72
N CYS A 135 3.09 23.08 11.03
CA CYS A 135 4.26 22.33 10.58
C CYS A 135 4.23 20.90 11.11
N PHE A 136 4.00 20.72 12.41
CA PHE A 136 3.89 19.40 13.02
C PHE A 136 2.77 18.56 12.38
N LEU A 137 1.62 19.16 12.08
CA LEU A 137 0.51 18.48 11.42
C LEU A 137 0.87 17.98 10.01
N GLY A 138 1.60 18.80 9.23
CA GLY A 138 2.13 18.40 7.93
C GLY A 138 3.17 17.28 8.02
N GLU A 139 4.05 17.33 9.04
CA GLU A 139 5.06 16.29 9.29
C GLU A 139 4.42 14.97 9.71
N LEU A 140 3.38 15.02 10.55
CA LEU A 140 2.63 13.84 11.01
C LEU A 140 2.06 13.05 9.84
N GLY A 141 1.54 13.72 8.81
CA GLY A 141 1.01 13.07 7.61
C GLY A 141 2.06 12.23 6.86
N GLY A 142 3.29 12.75 6.73
CA GLY A 142 4.41 12.03 6.12
C GLY A 142 4.79 10.79 6.94
N TRP A 143 4.95 10.96 8.26
CA TRP A 143 5.33 9.86 9.16
C TRP A 143 4.27 8.76 9.27
N LEU A 144 2.98 9.11 9.25
CA LEU A 144 1.89 8.13 9.22
C LEU A 144 1.91 7.31 7.92
N THR A 145 2.18 7.96 6.78
CA THR A 145 2.33 7.27 5.49
C THR A 145 3.50 6.29 5.52
N PHE A 146 4.64 6.71 6.07
CA PHE A 146 5.80 5.83 6.26
C PHE A 146 5.52 4.66 7.19
N GLY A 147 4.89 4.91 8.35
CA GLY A 147 4.53 3.85 9.30
C GLY A 147 3.61 2.79 8.68
N ALA A 148 2.64 3.23 7.86
CA ALA A 148 1.78 2.35 7.10
C ALA A 148 2.58 1.52 6.08
N ALA A 149 3.39 2.17 5.23
CA ALA A 149 4.22 1.50 4.22
C ALA A 149 5.20 0.49 4.82
N MET A 150 5.87 0.85 5.92
CA MET A 150 6.80 -0.03 6.62
C MET A 150 6.08 -1.27 7.16
N THR A 151 4.97 -1.06 7.89
CA THR A 151 4.22 -2.16 8.51
C THR A 151 3.69 -3.13 7.46
N THR A 152 3.11 -2.62 6.38
CA THR A 152 2.55 -3.45 5.33
C THR A 152 3.63 -4.18 4.53
N THR A 153 4.78 -3.54 4.27
CA THR A 153 5.92 -4.19 3.60
C THR A 153 6.50 -5.35 4.43
N LEU A 154 6.57 -5.20 5.76
CA LEU A 154 6.99 -6.29 6.65
C LEU A 154 6.00 -7.46 6.60
N ILE A 155 4.69 -7.17 6.66
CA ILE A 155 3.64 -8.20 6.54
C ILE A 155 3.77 -8.93 5.19
N MET A 156 3.90 -8.19 4.08
CA MET A 156 4.06 -8.77 2.74
C MET A 156 5.31 -9.63 2.61
N SER A 157 6.40 -9.26 3.29
CA SER A 157 7.64 -10.03 3.31
C SER A 157 7.40 -11.42 3.91
N GLU A 158 6.82 -11.46 5.11
CA GLU A 158 6.51 -12.73 5.80
C GLU A 158 5.50 -13.57 5.01
N THR A 159 4.42 -12.97 4.49
CA THR A 159 3.42 -13.72 3.70
C THR A 159 3.99 -14.26 2.39
N SER A 160 4.95 -13.56 1.77
CA SER A 160 5.61 -14.03 0.55
C SER A 160 6.57 -15.19 0.82
N ILE A 161 7.24 -15.20 1.99
CA ILE A 161 8.10 -16.30 2.41
C ILE A 161 7.25 -17.54 2.70
N ASP A 162 6.15 -17.38 3.44
CA ASP A 162 5.20 -18.46 3.73
C ASP A 162 4.57 -19.05 2.46
N TYR A 163 4.22 -18.18 1.50
CA TYR A 163 3.72 -18.58 0.19
C TYR A 163 4.73 -19.48 -0.54
N LEU A 164 6.02 -19.08 -0.58
CA LEU A 164 7.06 -19.87 -1.22
C LEU A 164 7.31 -21.20 -0.50
N HIS A 165 7.26 -21.20 0.84
CA HIS A 165 7.37 -22.42 1.61
C HIS A 165 6.24 -23.41 1.26
N SER A 166 5.00 -22.92 1.20
CA SER A 166 3.86 -23.75 0.83
C SER A 166 3.95 -24.31 -0.60
N MET A 167 4.39 -23.49 -1.57
CA MET A 167 4.49 -23.89 -2.97
C MET A 167 5.67 -24.81 -3.29
N LEU A 168 6.79 -24.68 -2.57
CA LEU A 168 7.96 -25.52 -2.77
C LEU A 168 7.88 -26.84 -2.00
N GLY A 169 7.01 -26.92 -0.99
CA GLY A 169 6.88 -28.11 -0.11
C GLY A 169 8.10 -28.36 0.78
N HIS A 170 9.07 -27.45 0.76
CA HIS A 170 10.26 -27.45 1.60
C HIS A 170 10.62 -25.99 1.95
N PRO A 171 11.34 -25.73 3.06
CA PRO A 171 11.75 -24.39 3.40
C PRO A 171 12.55 -23.78 2.23
N PRO A 172 12.26 -22.53 1.83
CA PRO A 172 12.99 -21.87 0.76
C PRO A 172 14.47 -21.75 1.15
N ALA A 173 15.36 -21.86 0.16
CA ALA A 173 16.78 -21.70 0.38
C ALA A 173 17.06 -20.34 1.04
N LEU A 174 17.97 -20.31 2.03
CA LEU A 174 18.30 -19.11 2.81
C LEU A 174 18.65 -17.89 1.93
N TRP A 175 19.25 -18.12 0.76
CA TRP A 175 19.55 -17.05 -0.19
C TRP A 175 18.29 -16.35 -0.73
N LEU A 176 17.21 -17.11 -0.95
CA LEU A 176 15.95 -16.60 -1.50
C LEU A 176 15.23 -15.79 -0.44
N THR A 177 15.07 -16.34 0.76
CA THR A 177 14.54 -15.61 1.93
C THR A 177 15.34 -14.35 2.21
N GLY A 178 16.68 -14.45 2.19
CA GLY A 178 17.58 -13.32 2.36
C GLY A 178 17.40 -12.25 1.28
N SER A 179 17.17 -12.65 0.02
CA SER A 179 16.93 -11.71 -1.08
C SER A 179 15.62 -10.94 -0.92
N ILE A 180 14.55 -11.61 -0.49
CA ILE A 180 13.24 -11.00 -0.22
C ILE A 180 13.36 -10.00 0.94
N ALA A 181 13.92 -10.44 2.07
CA ALA A 181 14.12 -9.60 3.24
C ALA A 181 15.01 -8.39 2.93
N THR A 182 16.09 -8.58 2.16
CA THR A 182 16.99 -7.48 1.75
C THR A 182 16.28 -6.50 0.82
N PHE A 183 15.47 -6.99 -0.12
CA PHE A 183 14.67 -6.15 -1.01
C PHE A 183 13.66 -5.32 -0.21
N CYS A 184 12.91 -5.93 0.71
CA CYS A 184 11.96 -5.24 1.59
C CYS A 184 12.67 -4.20 2.48
N ALA A 185 13.83 -4.55 3.05
CA ALA A 185 14.63 -3.63 3.85
C ALA A 185 15.12 -2.43 3.02
N ALA A 186 15.56 -2.66 1.78
CA ALA A 186 15.96 -1.60 0.86
C ALA A 186 14.78 -0.70 0.48
N ALA A 187 13.59 -1.27 0.25
CA ALA A 187 12.37 -0.51 -0.03
C ALA A 187 11.96 0.36 1.18
N ILE A 188 11.98 -0.20 2.40
CA ILE A 188 11.69 0.55 3.64
C ILE A 188 12.69 1.70 3.83
N LEU A 189 13.99 1.45 3.60
CA LEU A 189 15.01 2.51 3.68
C LEU A 189 14.79 3.59 2.62
N LEU A 190 14.43 3.21 1.40
CA LEU A 190 14.09 4.16 0.34
C LEU A 190 12.88 5.01 0.74
N ASP A 191 11.80 4.39 1.19
CA ASP A 191 10.58 5.08 1.64
C ASP A 191 10.88 6.02 2.81
N PHE A 192 11.70 5.59 3.78
CA PHE A 192 12.15 6.43 4.88
C PHE A 192 12.89 7.68 4.39
N VAL A 193 13.88 7.50 3.50
CA VAL A 193 14.66 8.60 2.95
C VAL A 193 13.77 9.58 2.17
N LEU A 194 12.86 9.06 1.34
CA LEU A 194 11.93 9.87 0.57
C LEU A 194 11.01 10.69 1.47
N VAL A 195 10.36 10.04 2.44
CA VAL A 195 9.47 10.73 3.38
C VAL A 195 10.24 11.75 4.22
N TYR A 196 11.42 11.39 4.72
CA TYR A 196 12.26 12.30 5.51
C TYR A 196 12.64 13.57 4.74
N ILE A 197 13.11 13.42 3.50
CA ILE A 197 13.49 14.56 2.65
C ILE A 197 12.27 15.43 2.36
N ARG A 198 11.16 14.82 1.88
CA ARG A 198 9.94 15.54 1.49
C ARG A 198 9.33 16.30 2.66
N THR A 199 9.23 15.64 3.81
CA THR A 199 8.68 16.21 5.05
C THR A 199 9.51 17.38 5.55
N ARG A 200 10.84 17.29 5.46
CA ARG A 200 11.75 18.37 5.85
C ARG A 200 11.69 19.56 4.90
N THR A 201 11.55 19.34 3.59
CA THR A 201 11.31 20.40 2.59
C THR A 201 9.97 21.10 2.83
N LEU A 202 8.94 20.30 3.16
CA LEU A 202 7.70 20.63 3.86
C LEU A 202 7.85 21.78 4.88
N SER A 203 8.38 21.36 6.01
CA SER A 203 8.57 22.16 7.22
C SER A 203 9.42 23.42 6.98
N ARG A 204 10.44 23.34 6.12
CA ARG A 204 11.26 24.50 5.75
C ARG A 204 10.48 25.55 4.98
N SER A 205 9.63 25.13 4.04
CA SER A 205 8.90 26.05 3.17
C SER A 205 7.72 26.72 3.89
N LEU A 206 7.09 26.03 4.83
CA LEU A 206 6.04 26.63 5.68
C LEU A 206 6.58 27.73 6.61
N LYS A 207 7.88 27.71 6.92
CA LYS A 207 8.54 28.75 7.73
C LYS A 207 8.93 29.98 6.91
N THR A 208 8.83 29.92 5.59
CA THR A 208 9.13 31.06 4.70
C THR A 208 7.84 31.80 4.32
N PRO A 209 7.87 33.14 4.21
CA PRO A 209 6.68 33.95 3.92
C PRO A 209 6.21 33.92 2.44
N GLU A 210 6.85 33.11 1.58
CA GLU A 210 6.45 32.98 0.17
C GLU A 210 5.26 32.01 0.02
N PRO A 211 4.32 32.25 -0.90
CA PRO A 211 3.20 31.33 -1.14
C PRO A 211 3.73 29.97 -1.58
N THR A 212 3.41 28.93 -0.82
CA THR A 212 3.89 27.57 -1.04
C THR A 212 3.02 26.85 -2.07
N GLU A 213 3.59 26.53 -3.23
CA GLU A 213 2.92 25.69 -4.24
C GLU A 213 3.25 24.21 -4.02
N LEU A 214 2.21 23.38 -3.88
CA LEU A 214 2.35 21.94 -3.70
C LEU A 214 2.64 21.24 -5.03
N ALA A 215 3.67 20.38 -5.07
CA ALA A 215 4.06 19.64 -6.27
C ALA A 215 3.22 18.36 -6.44
N LEU A 216 2.27 18.36 -7.38
CA LEU A 216 1.32 17.24 -7.63
C LEU A 216 1.82 16.16 -8.61
N ARG A 217 3.11 16.12 -8.92
CA ARG A 217 3.62 15.39 -10.11
C ARG A 217 3.48 13.86 -10.03
N SER A 218 3.41 13.25 -8.85
CA SER A 218 3.52 11.79 -8.68
C SER A 218 2.25 11.05 -8.27
N ILE A 219 1.18 11.74 -7.85
CA ILE A 219 -0.07 11.07 -7.41
C ILE A 219 -0.69 10.24 -8.54
N LYS A 220 -0.56 10.67 -9.79
CA LYS A 220 -1.06 9.92 -10.96
C LYS A 220 -0.46 8.53 -11.08
N VAL A 221 0.85 8.40 -10.81
CA VAL A 221 1.56 7.12 -10.89
C VAL A 221 1.05 6.18 -9.79
N ALA A 222 0.88 6.70 -8.57
CA ALA A 222 0.29 5.95 -7.47
C ALA A 222 -1.13 5.47 -7.80
N THR A 223 -2.01 6.36 -8.26
CA THR A 223 -3.40 6.01 -8.60
C THR A 223 -3.49 4.96 -9.72
N VAL A 224 -2.74 5.15 -10.82
CA VAL A 224 -2.74 4.20 -11.94
C VAL A 224 -2.14 2.86 -11.52
N GLY A 225 -1.07 2.87 -10.72
CA GLY A 225 -0.46 1.67 -10.17
C GLY A 225 -1.41 0.90 -9.25
N THR A 226 -2.11 1.58 -8.34
CA THR A 226 -3.13 0.98 -7.48
C THR A 226 -4.26 0.36 -8.31
N LEU A 227 -4.78 1.06 -9.32
CA LEU A 227 -5.83 0.53 -10.20
C LEU A 227 -5.37 -0.70 -10.98
N PHE A 228 -4.15 -0.65 -11.56
CA PHE A 228 -3.58 -1.79 -12.26
C PHE A 228 -3.44 -3.01 -11.34
N LEU A 229 -2.86 -2.81 -10.15
CA LEU A 229 -2.73 -3.85 -9.13
C LEU A 229 -4.09 -4.43 -8.76
N THR A 230 -5.07 -3.57 -8.52
CA THR A 230 -6.43 -3.98 -8.14
C THR A 230 -7.04 -4.92 -9.17
N VAL A 231 -7.00 -4.54 -10.46
CA VAL A 231 -7.58 -5.33 -11.55
C VAL A 231 -6.80 -6.62 -11.74
N ALA A 232 -5.46 -6.54 -11.83
CA ALA A 232 -4.60 -7.68 -12.12
C ALA A 232 -4.63 -8.72 -10.98
N ALA A 233 -4.49 -8.29 -9.73
CA ALA A 233 -4.51 -9.18 -8.57
C ALA A 233 -5.89 -9.79 -8.35
N SER A 234 -6.98 -9.02 -8.47
CA SER A 234 -8.34 -9.54 -8.33
C SER A 234 -8.69 -10.55 -9.42
N TRP A 235 -8.35 -10.24 -10.68
CA TRP A 235 -8.57 -11.15 -11.80
C TRP A 235 -7.81 -12.46 -11.60
N LEU A 236 -6.54 -12.38 -11.21
CA LEU A 236 -5.74 -13.57 -10.94
C LEU A 236 -6.31 -14.37 -9.76
N ALA A 237 -6.61 -13.73 -8.63
CA ALA A 237 -7.13 -14.37 -7.43
C ALA A 237 -8.43 -15.14 -7.69
N VAL A 238 -9.38 -14.58 -8.46
CA VAL A 238 -10.63 -15.25 -8.83
C VAL A 238 -10.42 -16.37 -9.86
N SER A 239 -9.45 -16.19 -10.77
CA SER A 239 -9.18 -17.16 -11.83
C SER A 239 -8.34 -18.35 -11.36
N VAL A 240 -7.60 -18.22 -10.26
CA VAL A 240 -6.71 -19.26 -9.72
C VAL A 240 -7.44 -20.60 -9.53
N ALA A 241 -8.68 -20.59 -9.04
CA ALA A 241 -9.47 -21.81 -8.83
C ALA A 241 -9.87 -22.53 -10.13
N ARG A 242 -9.75 -21.86 -11.29
CA ARG A 242 -10.05 -22.42 -12.62
C ARG A 242 -8.81 -22.88 -13.37
N LEU A 243 -7.62 -22.62 -12.83
CA LEU A 243 -6.37 -23.05 -13.45
C LEU A 243 -6.16 -24.56 -13.26
N PRO A 244 -5.50 -25.23 -14.22
CA PRO A 244 -5.23 -26.65 -14.10
C PRO A 244 -4.37 -26.92 -12.86
N VAL A 245 -4.78 -27.92 -12.07
CA VAL A 245 -4.15 -28.28 -10.78
C VAL A 245 -2.64 -28.45 -10.90
N GLY A 246 -2.15 -28.99 -12.02
CA GLY A 246 -0.72 -29.16 -12.28
C GLY A 246 0.09 -27.85 -12.26
N TRP A 247 -0.49 -26.69 -12.57
CA TRP A 247 0.23 -25.40 -12.48
C TRP A 247 0.39 -24.91 -11.04
N LEU A 248 -0.48 -25.39 -10.14
CA LEU A 248 -0.54 -25.04 -8.72
C LEU A 248 0.23 -26.04 -7.85
N THR A 249 0.23 -27.32 -8.23
CA THR A 249 0.86 -28.41 -7.46
C THR A 249 2.25 -28.80 -7.96
N THR A 250 2.54 -28.60 -9.26
CA THR A 250 3.92 -28.63 -9.77
C THR A 250 4.34 -27.20 -10.05
N PRO A 251 5.31 -26.63 -9.31
CA PRO A 251 5.56 -25.19 -9.30
C PRO A 251 6.05 -24.73 -10.67
N ASN A 252 5.11 -24.25 -11.50
CA ASN A 252 5.46 -23.54 -12.71
C ASN A 252 6.13 -22.23 -12.28
N ARG A 253 7.45 -22.15 -12.45
CA ARG A 253 8.27 -21.00 -12.03
C ARG A 253 7.73 -19.67 -12.58
N GLY A 254 7.14 -19.69 -13.77
CA GLY A 254 6.52 -18.50 -14.37
C GLY A 254 5.28 -18.03 -13.60
N PHE A 255 4.42 -18.95 -13.16
CA PHE A 255 3.21 -18.63 -12.40
C PHE A 255 3.55 -18.11 -10.99
N VAL A 256 4.45 -18.80 -10.29
CA VAL A 256 4.94 -18.36 -8.96
C VAL A 256 5.60 -16.99 -9.06
N GLY A 257 6.40 -16.75 -10.11
CA GLY A 257 7.00 -15.45 -10.38
C GLY A 257 5.96 -14.35 -10.65
N LEU A 258 4.90 -14.65 -11.41
CA LEU A 258 3.79 -13.71 -11.66
C LEU A 258 3.09 -13.32 -10.35
N VAL A 259 2.75 -14.31 -9.50
CA VAL A 259 2.12 -14.07 -8.20
C VAL A 259 3.02 -13.18 -7.35
N PHE A 260 4.31 -13.51 -7.26
CA PHE A 260 5.28 -12.73 -6.50
C PHE A 260 5.43 -11.29 -7.00
N VAL A 261 5.40 -11.07 -8.31
CA VAL A 261 5.41 -9.72 -8.90
C VAL A 261 4.16 -8.95 -8.48
N LEU A 262 2.98 -9.55 -8.55
CA LEU A 262 1.72 -8.88 -8.20
C LEU A 262 1.51 -8.73 -6.69
N SER A 263 2.05 -9.62 -5.86
CA SER A 263 1.86 -9.60 -4.41
C SER A 263 2.95 -8.83 -3.66
N LEU A 264 4.16 -8.71 -4.21
CA LEU A 264 5.30 -8.06 -3.55
C LEU A 264 5.86 -6.88 -4.35
N LEU A 265 6.26 -7.10 -5.60
CA LEU A 265 6.96 -6.08 -6.39
C LEU A 265 6.07 -4.89 -6.76
N VAL A 266 4.89 -5.14 -7.31
CA VAL A 266 3.97 -4.08 -7.73
C VAL A 266 3.47 -3.28 -6.52
N PRO A 267 3.00 -3.88 -5.42
CA PRO A 267 2.55 -3.10 -4.28
C PRO A 267 3.66 -2.33 -3.58
N THR A 268 4.91 -2.83 -3.54
CA THR A 268 6.05 -2.05 -3.03
C THR A 268 6.33 -0.84 -3.93
N VAL A 269 6.31 -0.99 -5.26
CA VAL A 269 6.44 0.14 -6.19
C VAL A 269 5.33 1.16 -6.00
N VAL A 270 4.08 0.71 -5.82
CA VAL A 270 2.93 1.59 -5.52
C VAL A 270 3.12 2.31 -4.19
N SER A 271 3.54 1.59 -3.14
CA SER A 271 3.84 2.16 -1.82
C SER A 271 4.92 3.24 -1.90
N THR A 272 6.04 2.95 -2.56
CA THR A 272 7.11 3.93 -2.79
C THR A 272 6.64 5.12 -3.62
N ALA A 273 5.77 4.90 -4.62
CA ALA A 273 5.18 6.00 -5.39
C ALA A 273 4.30 6.89 -4.50
N ILE A 274 3.57 6.32 -3.53
CA ILE A 274 2.76 7.07 -2.55
C ILE A 274 3.68 7.84 -1.58
N CYS A 275 4.71 7.20 -1.02
CA CYS A 275 5.71 7.83 -0.15
C CYS A 275 6.46 8.96 -0.87
N TYR A 276 6.83 8.76 -2.13
CA TYR A 276 7.43 9.80 -2.97
C TYR A 276 6.48 10.96 -3.24
N SER A 277 5.18 10.66 -3.29
CA SER A 277 4.12 11.63 -3.49
C SER A 277 3.79 12.42 -2.24
N VAL A 278 4.38 12.17 -1.06
CA VAL A 278 4.11 12.98 0.15
C VAL A 278 4.26 14.47 -0.15
N ALA A 279 3.33 15.25 0.40
CA ALA A 279 3.22 16.68 0.16
C ALA A 279 4.58 17.38 0.32
N SER A 280 4.98 18.10 -0.72
CA SER A 280 6.19 18.90 -0.73
C SER A 280 6.07 20.08 -1.67
N THR A 281 6.92 21.06 -1.44
CA THR A 281 7.00 22.30 -2.20
C THR A 281 8.05 22.18 -3.30
N ASP A 282 7.81 22.86 -4.43
CA ASP A 282 8.75 22.88 -5.55
C ASP A 282 9.81 23.97 -5.34
N GLU A 283 10.93 23.61 -4.70
CA GLU A 283 12.08 24.52 -4.52
C GLU A 283 12.76 24.89 -5.87
N GLY A 284 12.57 24.09 -6.91
CA GLY A 284 13.22 24.28 -8.21
C GLY A 284 12.68 25.49 -8.98
N LEU A 285 11.37 25.69 -8.94
CA LEU A 285 10.69 26.82 -9.59
C LEU A 285 10.98 28.15 -8.88
N THR A 286 11.04 28.16 -7.54
CA THR A 286 11.39 29.35 -6.74
C THR A 286 12.83 29.78 -6.98
N ARG A 287 13.78 28.85 -7.10
CA ARG A 287 15.19 29.17 -7.37
C ARG A 287 15.38 29.77 -8.77
N HIS A 288 14.65 29.27 -9.77
CA HIS A 288 14.71 29.79 -11.13
C HIS A 288 14.02 31.17 -11.26
N ARG A 289 12.90 31.38 -10.56
CA ARG A 289 12.24 32.71 -10.46
C ARG A 289 13.11 33.75 -9.77
N ARG A 290 13.81 33.41 -8.67
CA ARG A 290 14.77 34.31 -8.01
C ARG A 290 15.98 34.65 -8.86
N PHE A 291 16.35 33.77 -9.79
CA PHE A 291 17.44 34.04 -10.73
C PHE A 291 16.99 35.02 -11.83
N MET A 292 15.75 34.90 -12.30
CA MET A 292 15.17 35.82 -13.28
C MET A 292 14.77 37.18 -12.70
N SER A 293 14.41 37.27 -11.41
CA SER A 293 14.06 38.56 -10.77
C SER A 293 15.26 39.38 -10.29
N ARG A 294 16.48 38.88 -10.49
CA ARG A 294 17.74 39.56 -10.16
C ARG A 294 18.49 40.04 -11.42
N GLN A 295 17.92 39.82 -12.60
CA GLN A 295 18.31 40.47 -13.86
C GLN A 295 17.30 41.57 -14.18
#